data_AF-A0A517RGB2-F1
#
_entry.id   AF-A0A517RGB2-F1
#
_cell.length_a   1.000
_cell.length_b   1.000
_cell.length_c   1.000
_cell.angle_alpha   90.00
_cell.angle_beta   90.00
_cell.angle_gamma   90.00
#
_symmetry.space_group_name_H-M   'P 1'
#
loop_
_entity.id
_entity.type
_entity.pdbx_description
1 polymer ?
#
loop_
_entity_poly.entity_id
_entity_poly.type
_entity_poly.pdbx_seq_one_letter_code
_entity_poly.pdbx_strand_id
1 'polypeptide(L)'
;MKSKLVILIFSVWLLTGASSQTSVYAQGWGYPCGPDGAPLLQMLTPQGFMGADFRGSCFQHDRCYEIPGISRRYCDLQFRQELHRRCDHSAFPLGCRMVSNFMYLQVRLYGRRPYLNSQYPQHLAPVPVYSQPVYYGY
;
A
#
# COMPACT_ATOMS: atom_id res chain seq x y z
N MET A 1 -14.95 47.38 -38.92
CA MET A 1 -14.48 45.99 -38.69
C MET A 1 -13.44 45.98 -37.56
N LYS A 2 -13.85 45.93 -36.28
CA LYS A 2 -12.91 45.88 -35.14
C LYS A 2 -13.54 45.15 -33.94
N SER A 3 -13.76 43.85 -34.05
CA SER A 3 -14.22 43.04 -32.90
C SER A 3 -13.91 41.56 -33.11
N LYS A 4 -12.63 41.16 -33.17
CA LYS A 4 -12.26 39.72 -33.17
C LYS A 4 -11.03 39.36 -32.32
N LEU A 5 -10.49 40.29 -31.52
CA LEU A 5 -9.21 40.06 -30.84
C LEU A 5 -9.30 39.87 -29.31
N VAL A 6 -10.49 39.81 -28.71
CA VAL A 6 -10.64 39.74 -27.24
C VAL A 6 -11.06 38.34 -26.74
N ILE A 7 -11.50 37.44 -27.62
CA ILE A 7 -12.08 36.15 -27.22
C ILE A 7 -11.01 35.04 -27.04
N LEU A 8 -9.79 35.23 -27.55
CA LEU A 8 -8.74 34.19 -27.52
C LEU A 8 -7.89 34.14 -26.24
N ILE A 9 -8.11 35.04 -25.27
CA ILE A 9 -7.29 35.07 -24.04
C ILE A 9 -7.98 34.35 -22.87
N PHE A 10 -9.29 34.10 -22.95
CA PHE A 10 -10.05 33.43 -21.87
C PHE A 10 -10.03 31.90 -21.92
N SER A 11 -9.58 31.30 -23.02
CA SER A 11 -9.53 29.84 -23.21
C SER A 11 -8.21 29.19 -22.78
N VAL A 12 -7.22 29.97 -22.36
CA VAL A 12 -5.88 29.46 -21.94
C VAL A 12 -5.75 29.33 -20.41
N TRP A 13 -6.68 29.92 -19.64
CA TRP A 13 -6.65 29.94 -18.17
C TRP A 13 -7.59 28.92 -17.49
N LEU A 14 -8.03 27.88 -18.21
CA LEU A 14 -8.85 26.80 -17.64
C LEU A 14 -8.22 25.40 -17.80
N LEU A 15 -6.95 25.32 -18.21
CA LEU A 15 -6.22 24.05 -18.39
C LEU A 15 -5.09 23.82 -17.38
N THR A 16 -4.91 24.70 -16.40
CA THR A 16 -3.95 24.51 -15.30
C THR A 16 -4.64 23.99 -14.04
N GLY A 17 -5.57 23.05 -14.19
CA GLY A 17 -5.94 22.10 -13.15
C GLY A 17 -4.96 20.93 -13.14
N ALA A 18 -3.65 21.20 -13.14
CA ALA A 18 -2.67 20.18 -12.85
C ALA A 18 -2.86 19.82 -11.38
N SER A 19 -3.69 18.81 -11.12
CA SER A 19 -3.68 18.12 -9.84
C SER A 19 -2.25 17.63 -9.64
N SER A 20 -1.48 18.38 -8.84
CA SER A 20 -0.26 17.89 -8.22
C SER A 20 -0.67 16.72 -7.34
N GLN A 21 -0.86 15.54 -7.93
CA GLN A 21 -0.63 14.30 -7.22
C GLN A 21 0.86 14.33 -6.94
N THR A 22 1.25 15.01 -5.87
CA THR A 22 2.48 14.68 -5.16
C THR A 22 2.35 13.20 -4.87
N SER A 23 2.94 12.43 -5.78
CA SER A 23 3.35 11.08 -5.59
C SER A 23 3.82 10.94 -4.15
N VAL A 24 3.00 10.29 -3.31
CA VAL A 24 3.38 9.79 -1.98
C VAL A 24 4.35 8.61 -2.20
N TYR A 25 5.36 8.80 -3.05
CA TYR A 25 6.22 7.75 -3.55
C TYR A 25 7.34 7.40 -2.58
N ALA A 26 7.65 8.24 -1.58
CA ALA A 26 8.97 8.15 -0.97
C ALA A 26 9.04 8.40 0.54
N GLN A 27 8.08 7.95 1.35
CA GLN A 27 8.28 7.89 2.81
C GLN A 27 7.98 6.51 3.38
N GLY A 28 8.54 5.46 2.75
CA GLY A 28 8.68 4.12 3.33
C GLY A 28 10.13 3.80 3.73
N TRP A 29 11.03 4.79 3.68
CA TRP A 29 12.45 4.65 4.04
C TRP A 29 12.59 4.44 5.55
N GLY A 30 12.31 3.23 6.02
CA GLY A 30 12.40 2.88 7.44
C GLY A 30 11.53 1.69 7.85
N TYR A 31 10.48 1.37 7.08
CA TYR A 31 9.58 0.26 7.37
C TYR A 31 9.71 -0.80 6.26
N PRO A 32 10.45 -1.90 6.49
CA PRO A 32 10.52 -2.98 5.53
C PRO A 32 9.12 -3.58 5.33
N CYS A 33 8.86 -4.08 4.11
CA CYS A 33 7.69 -4.90 3.88
C CYS A 33 7.72 -6.15 4.77
N GLY A 34 6.56 -6.57 5.24
CA GLY A 34 6.37 -7.75 6.08
C GLY A 34 6.05 -7.38 7.53
N PRO A 35 5.34 -8.26 8.27
CA PRO A 35 4.90 -7.93 9.63
C PRO A 35 6.05 -7.97 10.65
N ASP A 36 5.99 -7.07 11.62
CA ASP A 36 6.89 -7.06 12.77
C ASP A 36 6.79 -8.36 13.57
N GLY A 37 7.93 -8.85 14.08
CA GLY A 37 7.98 -10.06 14.90
C GLY A 37 7.82 -11.39 14.14
N ALA A 38 7.76 -11.36 12.80
CA ALA A 38 7.73 -12.56 11.97
C ALA A 38 8.92 -12.60 10.98
N PRO A 39 10.15 -12.88 11.48
CA PRO A 39 11.39 -12.71 10.70
C PRO A 39 11.45 -13.54 9.42
N LEU A 40 10.86 -14.75 9.42
CA LEU A 40 10.79 -15.58 8.20
C LEU A 40 9.89 -14.96 7.12
N LEU A 41 8.74 -14.40 7.50
CA LEU A 41 7.84 -13.73 6.55
C LEU A 41 8.46 -12.43 6.05
N GLN A 42 9.15 -11.70 6.92
CA GLN A 42 9.86 -10.48 6.56
C GLN A 42 11.00 -10.75 5.57
N MET A 43 11.76 -11.83 5.77
CA MET A 43 12.84 -12.25 4.85
C MET A 43 12.30 -12.69 3.48
N LEU A 44 11.15 -13.37 3.46
CA LEU A 44 10.53 -13.87 2.22
C LEU A 44 9.70 -12.82 1.49
N THR A 45 9.37 -11.70 2.15
CA THR A 45 8.59 -10.61 1.55
C THR A 45 9.52 -9.72 0.71
N PRO A 46 9.31 -9.65 -0.62
CA PRO A 46 10.12 -8.80 -1.48
C PRO A 46 10.01 -7.33 -1.09
N GLN A 47 11.15 -6.66 -0.97
CA GLN A 47 11.23 -5.21 -0.70
C GLN A 47 11.12 -4.37 -1.98
N GLY A 48 11.34 -5.01 -3.14
CA GLY A 48 11.40 -4.39 -4.45
C GLY A 48 11.73 -5.42 -5.53
N PHE A 49 11.78 -4.98 -6.79
CA PHE A 49 12.17 -5.83 -7.92
C PHE A 49 12.81 -5.03 -9.06
N MET A 50 14.09 -5.32 -9.34
CA MET A 50 14.87 -4.74 -10.45
C MET A 50 14.71 -3.21 -10.59
N GLY A 51 14.89 -2.48 -9.48
CA GLY A 51 14.77 -1.01 -9.44
C GLY A 51 13.41 -0.47 -8.97
N ALA A 52 12.35 -1.28 -9.01
CA ALA A 52 11.10 -0.92 -8.35
C ALA A 52 11.21 -1.06 -6.82
N ASP A 53 10.81 -0.05 -6.07
CA ASP A 53 10.76 -0.05 -4.60
C ASP A 53 9.32 -0.22 -4.10
N PHE A 54 9.06 -1.30 -3.36
CA PHE A 54 7.73 -1.64 -2.82
C PHE A 54 7.50 -1.15 -1.40
N ARG A 55 8.53 -0.67 -0.69
CA ARG A 55 8.41 -0.29 0.74
C ARG A 55 7.37 0.80 0.96
N GLY A 56 7.29 1.78 0.06
CA GLY A 56 6.25 2.81 0.10
C GLY A 56 4.83 2.26 -0.07
N SER A 57 4.65 1.22 -0.88
CA SER A 57 3.35 0.53 -1.05
C SER A 57 2.98 -0.27 0.19
N CYS A 58 3.95 -0.94 0.82
CA CYS A 58 3.77 -1.69 2.06
C CYS A 58 3.37 -0.76 3.21
N PHE A 59 4.09 0.34 3.40
CA PHE A 59 3.74 1.35 4.39
C PHE A 59 2.30 1.88 4.20
N GLN A 60 1.89 2.17 2.97
CA GLN A 60 0.51 2.61 2.69
C GLN A 60 -0.53 1.52 3.02
N HIS A 61 -0.21 0.24 2.80
CA HIS A 61 -1.08 -0.88 3.14
C HIS A 61 -1.26 -1.02 4.66
N ASP A 62 -0.18 -0.93 5.41
CA ASP A 62 -0.23 -0.98 6.88
C ASP A 62 -1.02 0.20 7.45
N ARG A 63 -0.79 1.42 6.93
CA ARG A 63 -1.60 2.62 7.29
C ARG A 63 -3.07 2.46 6.94
N CYS A 64 -3.39 1.77 5.84
CA CYS A 64 -4.77 1.49 5.48
C CYS A 64 -5.43 0.59 6.54
N TYR A 65 -4.73 -0.44 7.03
CA TYR A 65 -5.24 -1.31 8.08
C TYR A 65 -5.52 -0.59 9.41
N GLU A 66 -4.94 0.57 9.67
CA GLU A 66 -5.20 1.36 10.88
C GLU A 66 -6.54 2.12 10.84
N ILE A 67 -7.18 2.25 9.67
CA ILE A 67 -8.44 3.00 9.54
C ILE A 67 -9.57 2.20 10.22
N PRO A 68 -10.25 2.73 11.25
CA PRO A 68 -11.27 1.98 11.97
C PRO A 68 -12.42 1.51 11.06
N GLY A 69 -12.74 0.22 11.12
CA GLY A 69 -13.83 -0.40 10.37
C GLY A 69 -13.59 -0.57 8.87
N ILE A 70 -12.39 -0.25 8.35
CA ILE A 70 -12.12 -0.36 6.93
C ILE A 70 -12.12 -1.82 6.46
N SER A 71 -12.56 -2.07 5.23
CA SER A 71 -12.48 -3.41 4.68
C SER A 71 -11.03 -3.83 4.44
N ARG A 72 -10.59 -4.93 5.05
CA ARG A 72 -9.32 -5.58 4.70
C ARG A 72 -9.17 -5.79 3.18
N ARG A 73 -10.24 -6.27 2.53
CA ARG A 73 -10.24 -6.52 1.08
C ARG A 73 -9.99 -5.23 0.28
N TYR A 74 -10.51 -4.10 0.75
CA TYR A 74 -10.27 -2.81 0.12
C TYR A 74 -8.78 -2.45 0.20
N CYS A 75 -8.19 -2.52 1.39
CA CYS A 75 -6.75 -2.25 1.58
C CYS A 75 -5.87 -3.18 0.73
N ASP A 76 -6.16 -4.49 0.69
CA ASP A 76 -5.40 -5.45 -0.12
C ASP A 76 -5.46 -5.13 -1.63
N LEU A 77 -6.62 -4.65 -2.11
CA LEU A 77 -6.79 -4.26 -3.52
C LEU A 77 -6.00 -2.99 -3.86
N GLN A 78 -6.04 -1.99 -2.98
CA GLN A 78 -5.24 -0.77 -3.13
C GLN A 78 -3.74 -1.09 -3.10
N PHE A 79 -3.31 -1.97 -2.20
CA PHE A 79 -1.93 -2.45 -2.14
C PHE A 79 -1.46 -3.04 -3.47
N ARG A 80 -2.25 -3.95 -4.09
CA ARG A 80 -1.90 -4.51 -5.40
C ARG A 80 -1.78 -3.45 -6.49
N GLN A 81 -2.69 -2.48 -6.51
CA GLN A 81 -2.66 -1.39 -7.49
C GLN A 81 -1.40 -0.53 -7.34
N GLU A 82 -1.03 -0.20 -6.11
CA GLU A 82 0.16 0.60 -5.82
C GLU A 82 1.44 -0.17 -6.14
N LEU A 83 1.53 -1.47 -5.81
CA LEU A 83 2.64 -2.31 -6.25
C LEU A 83 2.79 -2.34 -7.78
N HIS A 84 1.68 -2.44 -8.50
CA HIS A 84 1.68 -2.39 -9.97
C HIS A 84 2.18 -1.06 -10.51
N ARG A 85 1.89 0.07 -9.85
CA ARG A 85 2.46 1.38 -10.22
C ARG A 85 3.97 1.42 -9.99
N ARG A 86 4.47 0.82 -8.91
CA ARG A 86 5.93 0.73 -8.69
C ARG A 86 6.65 -0.02 -9.80
N CYS A 87 5.98 -0.98 -10.44
CA CYS A 87 6.55 -1.73 -11.55
C CYS A 87 6.85 -0.92 -12.80
N ASP A 88 6.30 0.29 -12.95
CA ASP A 88 6.64 1.19 -14.04
C ASP A 88 8.07 1.75 -13.90
N HIS A 89 8.68 1.62 -12.73
CA HIS A 89 10.08 1.96 -12.44
C HIS A 89 11.02 0.75 -12.42
N SER A 90 10.53 -0.43 -12.79
CA SER A 90 11.36 -1.64 -12.88
C SER A 90 12.05 -1.75 -14.23
N ALA A 91 13.29 -2.24 -14.25
CA ALA A 91 13.95 -2.65 -15.49
C ALA A 91 13.25 -3.84 -16.17
N PHE A 92 12.40 -4.59 -15.45
CA PHE A 92 11.58 -5.66 -16.00
C PHE A 92 10.13 -5.63 -15.48
N PRO A 93 9.25 -4.80 -16.07
CA PRO A 93 7.89 -4.55 -15.56
C PRO A 93 7.00 -5.80 -15.48
N LEU A 94 7.12 -6.74 -16.42
CA LEU A 94 6.31 -7.96 -16.41
C LEU A 94 6.65 -8.85 -15.21
N GLY A 95 7.94 -9.10 -14.98
CA GLY A 95 8.41 -9.85 -13.82
C GLY A 95 8.05 -9.15 -12.51
N CYS A 96 8.17 -7.81 -12.47
CA CYS A 96 7.74 -7.03 -11.33
C CYS A 96 6.25 -7.28 -10.99
N ARG A 97 5.36 -7.25 -11.98
CA ARG A 97 3.92 -7.50 -11.75
C ARG A 97 3.63 -8.92 -11.26
N MET A 98 4.43 -9.92 -11.68
CA MET A 98 4.33 -11.28 -11.12
C MET A 98 4.69 -11.29 -9.63
N VAL A 99 5.79 -10.64 -9.25
CA VAL A 99 6.18 -10.49 -7.83
C VAL A 99 5.13 -9.71 -7.05
N SER A 100 4.59 -8.62 -7.59
CA SER A 100 3.50 -7.86 -6.97
C SER A 100 2.24 -8.68 -6.74
N ASN A 101 1.88 -9.56 -7.69
CA ASN A 101 0.74 -10.46 -7.52
C ASN A 101 1.00 -11.52 -6.45
N PHE A 102 2.23 -12.01 -6.33
CA PHE A 102 2.63 -12.88 -5.23
C PHE A 102 2.52 -12.18 -3.88
N MET A 103 2.98 -10.93 -3.75
CA MET A 103 2.81 -10.13 -2.53
C MET A 103 1.33 -9.90 -2.20
N TYR A 104 0.49 -9.61 -3.20
CA TYR A 104 -0.96 -9.53 -3.02
C TYR A 104 -1.55 -10.86 -2.50
N LEU A 105 -1.13 -11.99 -3.05
CA LEU A 105 -1.57 -13.31 -2.56
C LEU A 105 -1.16 -13.53 -1.10
N GLN A 106 0.07 -13.16 -0.72
CA GLN A 106 0.52 -13.28 0.66
C GLN A 106 -0.37 -12.50 1.64
N VAL A 107 -0.71 -11.24 1.35
CA VAL A 107 -1.60 -10.47 2.23
C VAL A 107 -3.02 -11.03 2.26
N ARG A 108 -3.49 -11.67 1.17
CA ARG A 108 -4.79 -12.36 1.12
C ARG A 108 -4.84 -13.62 1.97
N LEU A 109 -3.73 -14.34 2.09
CA LEU A 109 -3.63 -15.56 2.89
C LEU A 109 -3.33 -15.26 4.37
N TYR A 110 -2.34 -14.39 4.63
CA TYR A 110 -1.77 -14.20 5.97
C TYR A 110 -2.12 -12.85 6.62
N GLY A 111 -2.65 -11.89 5.87
CA GLY A 111 -2.91 -10.53 6.34
C GLY A 111 -4.05 -10.36 7.36
N ARG A 112 -4.77 -11.45 7.72
CA ARG A 112 -5.90 -11.36 8.68
C ARG A 112 -5.44 -10.95 10.08
N ARG A 113 -4.36 -11.54 10.59
CA ARG A 113 -3.86 -11.23 11.93
C ARG A 113 -3.35 -9.79 12.05
N PRO A 114 -2.46 -9.30 11.16
CA PRO A 114 -2.04 -7.89 11.17
C PRO A 114 -3.22 -6.93 11.10
N TYR A 115 -4.19 -7.19 10.21
CA TYR A 115 -5.41 -6.38 10.11
C TYR A 115 -6.16 -6.30 11.45
N LEU A 116 -6.43 -7.43 12.10
CA LEU A 116 -7.16 -7.43 13.38
C LEU A 116 -6.38 -6.72 14.49
N ASN A 117 -5.05 -6.85 14.52
CA ASN A 117 -4.20 -6.14 15.49
C ASN A 117 -4.26 -4.63 15.29
N SER A 118 -4.33 -4.15 14.04
CA SER A 118 -4.50 -2.73 13.73
C SER A 118 -5.90 -2.21 14.06
N GLN A 119 -6.94 -3.05 13.93
CA GLN A 119 -8.33 -2.68 14.22
C GLN A 119 -8.66 -2.68 15.72
N TYR A 120 -8.00 -3.54 16.50
CA TYR A 120 -8.23 -3.70 17.93
C TYR A 120 -6.91 -3.61 18.73
N PRO A 121 -6.30 -2.41 18.79
CA PRO A 121 -5.05 -2.23 19.52
C PRO A 121 -5.25 -2.58 21.00
N GLN A 122 -4.38 -3.46 21.52
CA GLN A 122 -4.47 -4.10 22.85
C GLN A 122 -4.41 -3.11 24.04
N HIS A 123 -4.29 -1.81 23.80
CA HIS A 123 -4.05 -0.78 24.82
C HIS A 123 -5.33 -0.05 25.28
N LEU A 124 -6.49 -0.32 24.68
CA LEU A 124 -7.73 0.45 24.91
C LEU A 124 -8.93 -0.33 25.45
N ALA A 125 -8.78 -1.60 25.85
CA ALA A 125 -9.89 -2.36 26.45
C ALA A 125 -9.47 -3.11 27.72
N PRO A 126 -10.11 -2.89 28.88
CA PRO A 126 -10.09 -3.84 29.97
C PRO A 126 -11.05 -5.00 29.65
N VAL A 127 -10.50 -6.23 29.65
CA VAL A 127 -11.08 -7.60 29.75
C VAL A 127 -12.01 -8.16 28.64
N PRO A 128 -12.07 -9.51 28.46
CA PRO A 128 -11.21 -10.59 28.95
C PRO A 128 -10.44 -11.33 27.83
N VAL A 129 -9.28 -11.85 28.21
CA VAL A 129 -8.47 -12.80 27.43
C VAL A 129 -9.30 -14.07 27.20
N TYR A 130 -9.89 -14.24 26.01
CA TYR A 130 -10.13 -15.59 25.52
C TYR A 130 -8.78 -16.16 25.14
N SER A 131 -8.19 -16.86 26.11
CA SER A 131 -7.08 -17.78 25.92
C SER A 131 -7.40 -18.69 24.74
N GLN A 132 -6.69 -18.51 23.63
CA GLN A 132 -6.58 -19.55 22.61
C GLN A 132 -5.24 -20.25 22.82
N PRO A 133 -5.22 -21.59 22.83
CA PRO A 133 -4.08 -22.37 23.25
C PRO A 133 -2.89 -22.15 22.31
N VAL A 134 -1.72 -22.06 22.92
CA VAL A 134 -0.43 -22.10 22.22
C VAL A 134 -0.31 -23.50 21.60
N TYR A 135 -0.66 -23.63 20.33
CA TYR A 135 -0.36 -24.83 19.56
C TYR A 135 1.11 -24.73 19.09
N TYR A 136 2.02 -25.24 19.92
CA TYR A 136 3.30 -25.74 19.43
C TYR A 136 2.98 -27.02 18.65
N GLY A 137 3.13 -26.96 17.32
CA GLY A 137 3.00 -28.11 16.44
C GLY A 137 4.23 -28.22 15.57
N TYR A 138 5.11 -29.14 16.00
CA TYR A 138 6.25 -29.83 15.35
C TYR A 138 6.76 -29.33 13.99
#